data_AF-A0A2P6RU97-F1
#
_entry.id   AF-A0A2P6RU97-F1
#
_cell.length_a   1.000
_cell.length_b   1.000
_cell.length_c   1.000
_cell.angle_alpha   90.00
_cell.angle_beta   90.00
_cell.angle_gamma   90.00
#
_symmetry.space_group_name_H-M   'P 1'
#
loop_
_entity.id
_entity.type
_entity.pdbx_description
1 polymer ?
#
loop_
_entity_poly.entity_id
_entity_poly.type
_entity_poly.pdbx_seq_one_letter_code
_entity_poly.pdbx_strand_id
1 'polypeptide(L)'
;MVGGREFEVSMRKQEVVAAELPLQEHRLPLSNLDLLLPKVDVGVFFCYKNHNSPSAAATRVGILKKALAQALVTYHAFSGEVVANSVGEPEILCNNRGVDFIEAFADLELKELNLYNPDEQGRSQRL
;
A
#
# COMPACT_ATOMS: atom_id res chain seq x y z
N MET A 1 -24.68 -20.74 12.26
CA MET A 1 -24.81 -19.68 11.24
C MET A 1 -24.27 -18.40 11.85
N VAL A 2 -22.98 -18.11 11.65
CA VAL A 2 -22.38 -16.84 12.10
C VAL A 2 -22.69 -15.85 10.99
N GLY A 3 -23.63 -14.94 11.22
CA GLY A 3 -23.90 -13.86 10.28
C GLY A 3 -22.67 -12.96 10.21
N GLY A 4 -22.07 -12.85 9.02
CA GLY A 4 -21.01 -11.88 8.77
C GLY A 4 -21.56 -10.49 9.06
N ARG A 5 -20.95 -9.78 10.03
CA ARG A 5 -21.23 -8.36 10.23
C ARG A 5 -20.49 -7.61 9.14
N GLU A 6 -21.23 -6.82 8.38
CA GLU A 6 -20.65 -5.89 7.42
C GLU A 6 -20.14 -4.67 8.19
N PHE A 7 -18.89 -4.29 7.96
CA PHE A 7 -18.27 -3.15 8.61
C PHE A 7 -18.06 -2.04 7.59
N GLU A 8 -18.43 -0.82 7.96
CA GLU A 8 -18.24 0.33 7.09
C GLU A 8 -16.86 0.94 7.30
N VAL A 9 -16.07 0.98 6.22
CA VAL A 9 -14.76 1.64 6.18
C VAL A 9 -14.90 2.89 5.34
N SER A 10 -14.74 4.06 5.97
CA SER A 10 -14.79 5.36 5.31
C SER A 10 -13.39 5.80 4.89
N MET A 11 -13.19 6.07 3.59
CA MET A 11 -11.95 6.69 3.11
C MET A 11 -11.92 8.15 3.56
N ARG A 12 -10.84 8.54 4.25
CA ARG A 12 -10.63 9.94 4.67
C ARG A 12 -9.82 10.72 3.66
N LYS A 13 -8.71 10.13 3.18
CA LYS A 13 -7.76 10.81 2.32
C LYS A 13 -7.00 9.81 1.47
N GLN A 14 -6.73 10.17 0.22
CA GLN A 14 -5.81 9.46 -0.66
C GLN A 14 -4.79 10.46 -1.19
N GLU A 15 -3.52 10.08 -1.14
CA GLU A 15 -2.41 10.91 -1.59
C GLU A 15 -1.35 10.02 -2.23
N VAL A 16 -0.56 10.59 -3.14
CA VAL A 16 0.61 9.93 -3.67
C VAL A 16 1.85 10.40 -2.91
N VAL A 17 2.61 9.46 -2.36
CA VAL A 17 3.88 9.73 -1.67
C VAL A 17 5.03 9.35 -2.60
N ALA A 18 5.77 10.36 -3.06
CA ALA A 18 7.00 10.18 -3.84
C ALA A 18 8.24 10.14 -2.93
N ALA A 19 9.38 9.71 -3.48
CA ALA A 19 10.64 9.76 -2.76
C ALA A 19 11.03 11.21 -2.39
N GLU A 20 11.62 11.38 -1.20
CA GLU A 20 11.97 12.72 -0.66
C GLU A 20 13.04 13.44 -1.50
N LEU A 21 13.89 12.69 -2.20
CA LEU A 21 14.97 13.23 -3.03
C LEU A 21 14.68 13.05 -4.52
N PRO A 22 15.19 13.96 -5.39
CA PRO A 22 15.14 13.76 -6.82
C PRO A 22 15.81 12.45 -7.20
N LEU A 23 15.09 11.61 -7.93
CA LEU A 23 15.60 10.36 -8.47
C LEU A 23 15.82 10.53 -9.98
N GLN A 24 16.94 9.98 -10.47
CA GLN A 24 17.17 9.91 -11.90
C GLN A 24 16.25 8.85 -12.50
N GLU A 25 15.53 9.23 -13.55
CA GLU A 25 14.71 8.27 -14.30
C GLU A 25 15.61 7.22 -14.95
N HIS A 26 15.27 5.94 -14.73
CA HIS A 26 15.93 4.81 -15.35
C HIS A 26 14.99 3.61 -15.39
N ARG A 27 15.38 2.57 -16.13
CA ARG A 27 14.62 1.33 -16.27
C ARG A 27 15.35 0.20 -15.58
N LEU A 28 14.61 -0.59 -14.81
CA LEU A 28 15.10 -1.81 -14.18
C LEU A 28 14.49 -3.02 -14.93
N PRO A 29 15.29 -3.78 -15.69
CA PRO A 29 14.81 -4.99 -16.32
C PRO A 29 14.52 -6.05 -15.28
N LEU A 30 13.45 -6.81 -15.48
CA LEU A 30 13.12 -7.96 -14.63
C LEU A 30 14.07 -9.13 -14.92
N SER A 31 14.43 -9.89 -13.89
CA SER A 31 15.23 -11.10 -14.07
C SER A 31 14.38 -12.25 -14.63
N ASN A 32 15.02 -13.27 -15.18
CA ASN A 32 14.30 -14.47 -15.65
C ASN A 32 13.42 -15.11 -14.56
N LEU A 33 13.82 -15.02 -13.27
CA LEU A 33 13.00 -15.53 -12.17
C LEU A 33 11.74 -14.68 -11.95
N ASP A 34 11.85 -13.37 -12.09
CA ASP A 34 10.71 -12.46 -11.96
C ASP A 34 9.70 -12.67 -13.11
N LEU A 35 10.19 -12.97 -14.32
CA LEU A 35 9.36 -13.26 -15.50
C LEU A 35 8.62 -14.60 -15.44
N LEU A 36 9.09 -15.54 -14.62
CA LEU A 36 8.42 -16.84 -14.41
C LEU A 36 7.24 -16.73 -13.44
N LEU A 37 7.22 -15.70 -12.59
CA LEU A 37 6.15 -15.50 -11.64
C LEU A 37 4.94 -14.85 -12.35
N PRO A 38 3.71 -15.34 -12.11
CA PRO A 38 2.52 -14.64 -12.57
C PRO A 38 2.43 -13.26 -11.90
N LYS A 39 1.62 -12.37 -12.46
CA LYS A 39 1.25 -11.12 -11.77
C LYS A 39 0.50 -11.48 -10.48
N VAL A 40 1.07 -11.13 -9.33
CA VAL A 40 0.49 -11.37 -8.02
C VAL A 40 0.43 -10.06 -7.25
N ASP A 41 -0.75 -9.73 -6.74
CA ASP A 41 -0.93 -8.67 -5.77
C ASP A 41 -0.74 -9.23 -4.36
N VAL A 42 0.39 -8.91 -3.72
CA VAL A 42 0.71 -9.36 -2.37
C VAL A 42 0.24 -8.32 -1.36
N GLY A 43 -0.74 -8.69 -0.53
CA GLY A 43 -1.23 -7.87 0.58
C GLY A 43 -0.67 -8.33 1.91
N VAL A 44 -0.19 -7.39 2.73
CA VAL A 44 0.17 -7.62 4.14
C VAL A 44 -0.63 -6.70 5.04
N PHE A 45 -1.09 -7.22 6.18
CA PHE A 45 -1.92 -6.47 7.12
C PHE A 45 -1.28 -6.47 8.51
N PHE A 46 -1.05 -5.27 9.06
CA PHE A 46 -0.43 -5.08 10.38
C PHE A 46 -1.40 -4.45 11.36
N CYS A 47 -1.48 -5.04 12.55
CA CYS A 47 -2.32 -4.60 13.66
C CYS A 47 -1.48 -4.01 14.78
N TYR A 48 -1.73 -2.75 15.14
CA TYR A 48 -1.04 -2.10 16.25
C TYR A 48 -2.05 -1.73 17.34
N LYS A 49 -1.76 -2.12 18.59
CA LYS A 49 -2.57 -1.72 19.73
C LYS A 49 -2.43 -0.21 19.96
N ASN A 50 -3.55 0.49 20.06
CA ASN A 50 -3.52 1.91 20.38
C ASN A 50 -3.24 2.09 21.88
N HIS A 51 -2.12 2.72 22.21
CA HIS A 51 -1.74 3.07 23.58
C HIS A 51 -1.96 4.57 23.91
N ASN A 52 -2.36 5.38 22.92
CA ASN A 52 -2.38 6.85 23.03
C ASN A 52 -3.77 7.46 22.73
N SER A 53 -3.92 8.73 23.09
CA SER A 53 -5.11 9.55 22.79
C SER A 53 -5.37 9.69 21.28
N PRO A 54 -6.64 9.87 20.87
CA PRO A 54 -7.03 10.04 19.47
C PRO A 54 -6.34 11.24 18.77
N SER A 55 -5.93 12.27 19.53
CA SER A 55 -5.18 13.42 19.02
C SER A 55 -3.83 13.07 18.39
N ALA A 56 -3.24 11.91 18.73
CA ALA A 56 -1.96 11.47 18.17
C ALA A 56 -2.08 10.77 16.80
N ALA A 57 -3.30 10.51 16.30
CA ALA A 57 -3.49 9.79 15.04
C ALA A 57 -2.96 10.58 13.82
N ALA A 58 -3.32 11.85 13.70
CA ALA A 58 -2.86 12.72 12.61
C ALA A 58 -1.33 12.85 12.59
N THR A 59 -0.71 12.98 13.76
CA THR A 59 0.75 13.03 13.91
C THR A 59 1.41 11.74 13.43
N ARG A 60 0.85 10.56 13.77
CA ARG A 60 1.38 9.27 13.31
C ARG A 60 1.32 9.14 11.80
N VAL A 61 0.21 9.54 11.18
CA VAL A 61 0.09 9.49 9.72
C VAL A 61 1.13 10.38 9.05
N GLY A 62 1.35 11.59 9.56
CA GLY A 62 2.41 12.48 9.06
C GLY A 62 3.80 11.86 9.17
N ILE A 63 4.11 11.21 10.30
CA ILE A 63 5.39 10.50 10.50
C ILE A 63 5.53 9.33 9.52
N LEU A 64 4.49 8.53 9.34
CA LEU A 64 4.51 7.38 8.41
C LEU A 64 4.75 7.83 6.97
N LYS A 65 4.08 8.90 6.51
CA LYS A 65 4.31 9.45 5.16
C LYS A 65 5.73 9.94 4.97
N LYS A 66 6.28 10.66 5.95
CA LYS A 66 7.66 11.14 5.88
C LYS A 66 8.66 9.98 5.85
N ALA A 67 8.47 8.97 6.71
CA ALA A 67 9.31 7.78 6.73
C ALA A 67 9.21 6.99 5.42
N LEU A 68 8.01 6.91 4.82
CA LEU A 68 7.80 6.27 3.52
C LEU A 68 8.53 7.02 2.40
N ALA A 69 8.41 8.35 2.33
CA ALA A 69 9.14 9.17 1.35
C ALA A 69 10.66 8.99 1.45
N GLN A 70 11.18 8.82 2.67
CA GLN A 70 12.59 8.53 2.92
C GLN A 70 12.98 7.13 2.47
N ALA A 71 12.18 6.12 2.79
CA ALA A 71 12.44 4.74 2.38
C ALA A 71 12.44 4.57 0.86
N LEU A 72 11.55 5.28 0.15
CA LEU A 72 11.45 5.23 -1.32
C LEU A 72 12.70 5.77 -2.04
N VAL A 73 13.58 6.52 -1.36
CA VAL A 73 14.89 6.88 -1.95
C VAL A 73 15.74 5.63 -2.16
N THR A 74 15.82 4.75 -1.15
CA THR A 74 16.55 3.48 -1.26
C THR A 74 15.78 2.46 -2.09
N TYR A 75 14.47 2.39 -1.89
CA TYR A 75 13.56 1.44 -2.51
C TYR A 75 12.78 2.04 -3.69
N HIS A 76 13.48 2.77 -4.56
CA HIS A 76 12.90 3.54 -5.67
C HIS A 76 12.15 2.69 -6.71
N ALA A 77 12.44 1.40 -6.83
CA ALA A 77 11.69 0.50 -7.69
C ALA A 77 10.19 0.46 -7.33
N PHE A 78 9.84 0.69 -6.05
CA PHE A 78 8.45 0.73 -5.60
C PHE A 78 7.73 2.03 -5.94
N SER A 79 8.45 3.13 -6.23
CA SER A 79 7.85 4.39 -6.68
C SER A 79 7.80 4.52 -8.21
N GLY A 80 8.07 3.44 -8.93
CA GLY A 80 8.00 3.37 -10.39
C GLY A 80 6.73 2.70 -10.93
N GLU A 81 6.71 2.44 -12.23
CA GLU A 81 5.60 1.81 -12.94
C GLU A 81 6.09 0.62 -13.76
N VAL A 82 5.30 -0.46 -13.83
CA VAL A 82 5.61 -1.60 -14.69
C VAL A 82 5.17 -1.28 -16.12
N VAL A 83 6.13 -1.21 -17.04
CA VAL A 83 5.93 -0.90 -18.46
C VAL A 83 6.48 -2.04 -19.33
N ALA A 84 6.06 -2.10 -20.59
CA ALA A 84 6.63 -3.05 -21.55
C ALA A 84 7.84 -2.44 -22.27
N ASN A 85 8.90 -3.23 -22.44
CA ASN A 85 10.07 -2.87 -23.25
C ASN A 85 9.77 -3.02 -24.76
N SER A 86 10.75 -2.72 -25.61
CA SER A 86 10.61 -2.81 -27.08
C SER A 86 10.33 -4.22 -27.61
N VAL A 87 10.60 -5.26 -26.82
CA VAL A 87 10.39 -6.68 -27.16
C VAL A 87 9.09 -7.20 -26.50
N GLY A 88 8.40 -6.37 -25.70
CA GLY A 88 7.15 -6.69 -25.03
C GLY A 88 7.28 -7.30 -23.63
N GLU A 89 8.50 -7.40 -23.10
CA GLU A 89 8.73 -7.91 -21.74
C GLU A 89 8.50 -6.80 -20.70
N PRO A 90 7.96 -7.13 -19.51
CA PRO A 90 7.78 -6.16 -18.44
C PRO A 90 9.11 -5.71 -17.83
N GLU A 91 9.21 -4.40 -17.58
CA GLU A 91 10.32 -3.74 -16.87
C GLU A 91 9.76 -2.64 -15.95
N ILE A 92 10.53 -2.25 -14.93
CA ILE A 92 10.13 -1.18 -14.01
C ILE A 92 10.72 0.14 -14.51
N LEU A 93 9.86 1.09 -14.84
CA LEU A 93 10.23 2.48 -15.09
C LEU A 93 10.27 3.25 -13.76
N CYS A 94 11.48 3.53 -13.28
CA CYS A 94 11.72 4.28 -12.05
C CYS A 94 11.58 5.79 -12.31
N ASN A 95 10.36 6.28 -12.55
CA ASN A 95 10.05 7.70 -12.82
C ASN A 95 9.64 8.50 -11.57
N ASN A 96 9.72 7.89 -10.38
CA ASN A 96 9.27 8.48 -9.11
C ASN A 96 7.81 8.97 -9.14
N ARG A 97 6.91 8.25 -9.86
CA ARG A 97 5.46 8.46 -9.82
C ARG A 97 4.92 8.42 -8.40
N GLY A 98 5.53 7.60 -7.53
CA GLY A 98 5.20 7.49 -6.12
C GLY A 98 4.17 6.40 -5.83
N VAL A 99 3.92 6.19 -4.54
CA VAL A 99 3.01 5.14 -4.04
C VAL A 99 1.72 5.74 -3.51
N ASP A 100 0.61 5.05 -3.75
CA ASP A 100 -0.69 5.44 -3.22
C ASP A 100 -0.74 5.20 -1.70
N PHE A 101 -0.99 6.26 -0.93
CA PHE A 101 -1.15 6.25 0.51
C PHE A 101 -2.59 6.61 0.86
N ILE A 102 -3.34 5.64 1.40
CA ILE A 102 -4.76 5.80 1.72
C ILE A 102 -4.94 5.81 3.24
N GLU A 103 -5.59 6.86 3.74
CA GLU A 103 -6.10 6.94 5.10
C GLU A 103 -7.57 6.56 5.12
N ALA A 104 -7.89 5.56 5.91
CA ALA A 104 -9.27 5.14 6.14
C ALA A 104 -9.59 5.12 7.63
N PHE A 105 -10.88 5.22 7.94
CA PHE A 105 -11.40 5.13 9.29
C PHE A 105 -12.59 4.20 9.31
N ALA A 106 -12.62 3.32 10.30
CA ALA A 106 -13.71 2.42 10.57
C ALA A 106 -14.15 2.61 12.02
N ASP A 107 -15.46 2.70 12.24
CA ASP A 107 -16.03 2.84 13.58
C ASP A 107 -16.20 1.46 14.24
N LEU A 108 -15.09 0.75 14.40
CA LEU A 108 -15.04 -0.60 14.98
C LEU A 108 -13.73 -0.81 15.74
N GLU A 109 -13.78 -1.64 16.79
CA GLU A 109 -12.58 -2.04 17.49
C GLU A 109 -11.86 -3.18 16.74
N LEU A 110 -10.52 -3.12 16.68
CA LEU A 110 -9.69 -4.11 15.98
C LEU A 110 -9.94 -5.57 16.46
N LYS A 111 -10.37 -5.75 17.72
CA LYS A 111 -10.69 -7.06 18.32
C LYS A 111 -11.97 -7.69 17.74
N GLU A 112 -12.79 -6.90 17.05
CA GLU A 112 -14.05 -7.33 16.45
C GLU A 112 -13.86 -7.86 15.02
N LEU A 113 -12.68 -7.64 14.43
CA LEU A 113 -12.31 -8.16 13.12
C LEU A 113 -11.93 -9.64 13.20
N ASN A 114 -12.54 -10.47 12.34
CA ASN A 114 -12.11 -11.85 12.16
C ASN A 114 -10.95 -11.92 11.15
N LEU A 115 -9.73 -11.83 11.65
CA LEU A 115 -8.52 -11.92 10.81
C LEU A 115 -8.22 -13.35 10.31
N TYR A 116 -8.92 -14.37 10.84
CA TYR A 116 -8.75 -15.75 10.39
C TYR A 116 -9.43 -16.02 9.04
N ASN A 117 -10.51 -15.29 8.73
CA ASN A 117 -11.21 -15.41 7.47
C ASN A 117 -11.70 -14.04 6.97
N PRO A 118 -10.81 -13.22 6.39
CA PRO A 118 -11.14 -11.86 5.98
C PRO A 118 -12.20 -11.79 4.87
N ASP A 119 -12.28 -12.82 4.00
CA ASP A 119 -13.22 -12.86 2.88
C ASP A 119 -14.69 -13.01 3.32
N GLU A 120 -14.93 -13.51 4.54
CA GLU A 120 -16.27 -13.56 5.15
C GLU A 120 -16.71 -12.21 5.72
N GLN A 121 -15.80 -11.24 5.88
CA GLN A 121 -16.06 -9.94 6.50
C GLN A 121 -15.98 -8.80 5.47
N GLY A 122 -16.98 -8.76 4.59
CA GLY A 122 -17.24 -7.61 3.73
C GLY A 122 -16.53 -7.64 2.38
N ARG A 123 -17.24 -7.20 1.34
CA ARG A 123 -16.65 -6.97 0.01
C ARG A 123 -15.91 -5.65 0.03
N SER A 124 -14.60 -5.69 -0.23
CA SER A 124 -13.89 -4.52 -0.72
C SER A 124 -14.56 -4.07 -2.02
N GLN A 125 -15.26 -2.92 -1.99
CA GLN A 125 -15.58 -2.22 -3.23
C GLN A 125 -14.23 -1.83 -3.83
N ARG A 126 -13.84 -2.57 -4.88
CA ARG A 126 -12.64 -2.25 -5.67
C ARG A 126 -12.76 -0.79 -6.10
N LEU A 127 -11.80 0.02 -5.65
CA LEU A 127 -11.47 1.31 -6.25
C LEU A 127 -10.95 1.08 -7.69
#